data_AF-A0A657K6Q3-F1
#
_entry.id   AF-A0A657K6Q3-F1
#
_cell.length_a   1.000
_cell.length_b   1.000
_cell.length_c   1.000
_cell.angle_alpha   90.00
_cell.angle_beta   90.00
_cell.angle_gamma   90.00
#
_symmetry.space_group_name_H-M   'P 1'
#
loop_
_entity.id
_entity.type
_entity.pdbx_description
1 polymer ?
#
loop_
_entity_poly.entity_id
_entity_poly.type
_entity_poly.pdbx_seq_one_letter_code
_entity_poly.pdbx_strand_id
1 'polypeptide(L)'
;MAAVPVGARAINLNDLINQGNWKDDDGDGQGINAVTASGSVSLKIEDYEGNIVNRGDALTLCRAPYKITLSSTNGTLVTQYGVPDRNTFNGGSVDYYITLPSKPVICSARPNLLLGGLNKGLGYEYIVTPVNIWSQKRGFLVQSTNPSSYGQNFCNYPLK
;
A
#
# COMPACT_ATOMS: atom_id res chain seq x y z
N MET A 1 0.99 10.47 -18.07
CA MET A 1 0.14 10.88 -16.94
C MET A 1 -0.27 9.64 -16.16
N ALA A 2 -0.32 9.65 -14.83
CA ALA A 2 -0.79 8.51 -14.05
C ALA A 2 -2.31 8.57 -13.92
N ALA A 3 -3.03 7.48 -14.20
CA ALA A 3 -4.50 7.47 -14.14
C ALA A 3 -5.00 7.80 -12.72
N VAL A 4 -4.42 7.22 -11.67
CA VAL A 4 -4.71 7.63 -10.29
C VAL A 4 -3.70 8.71 -9.87
N PRO A 5 -4.13 9.91 -9.45
CA PRO A 5 -3.24 10.98 -9.01
C PRO A 5 -2.32 10.59 -7.85
N VAL A 6 -1.13 11.18 -7.78
CA VAL A 6 -0.20 10.97 -6.66
C VAL A 6 -0.88 11.40 -5.35
N GLY A 7 -0.77 10.59 -4.30
CA GLY A 7 -1.46 10.82 -3.02
C GLY A 7 -2.94 10.40 -2.98
N ALA A 8 -3.57 10.15 -4.13
CA ALA A 8 -4.92 9.59 -4.20
C ALA A 8 -4.90 8.06 -4.31
N ARG A 9 -5.99 7.44 -3.85
CA ARG A 9 -6.24 5.99 -3.97
C ARG A 9 -7.33 5.64 -4.98
N ALA A 10 -8.04 6.64 -5.49
CA ALA A 10 -9.06 6.47 -6.51
C ALA A 10 -9.22 7.74 -7.33
N ILE A 11 -9.84 7.60 -8.50
CA ILE A 11 -10.28 8.69 -9.35
C ILE A 11 -11.58 8.28 -10.04
N ASN A 12 -12.49 9.24 -10.27
CA ASN A 12 -13.66 8.97 -11.08
C ASN A 12 -13.29 8.98 -12.56
N LEU A 13 -13.94 8.13 -13.35
CA LEU A 13 -13.70 8.08 -14.79
C LEU A 13 -14.09 9.40 -15.48
N ASN A 14 -15.11 10.10 -14.97
CA ASN A 14 -15.46 11.43 -15.46
C ASN A 14 -14.31 12.44 -15.29
N ASP A 15 -13.61 12.38 -14.15
CA ASP A 15 -12.48 13.28 -13.88
C ASP A 15 -11.31 12.98 -14.82
N LEU A 16 -11.09 11.70 -15.17
CA LEU A 16 -10.09 11.31 -16.16
C LEU A 16 -10.40 11.84 -17.56
N ILE A 17 -11.67 11.81 -17.97
CA ILE A 17 -12.12 12.36 -19.25
C ILE A 17 -11.94 13.88 -19.26
N ASN A 18 -12.33 14.57 -18.20
CA ASN A 18 -12.15 16.02 -18.07
C ASN A 18 -10.68 16.45 -18.08
N GLN A 19 -9.76 15.55 -17.72
CA GLN A 19 -8.31 15.76 -17.81
C GLN A 19 -7.73 15.47 -19.22
N GLY A 20 -8.54 15.05 -20.18
CA GLY A 20 -8.10 14.71 -21.53
C GLY A 20 -7.46 13.32 -21.66
N ASN A 21 -7.69 12.40 -20.72
CA ASN A 21 -7.22 11.01 -20.83
C ASN A 21 -8.12 10.14 -21.73
N TRP A 22 -8.51 10.68 -22.89
CA TRP A 22 -9.39 10.01 -23.84
C TRP A 22 -9.10 10.53 -25.25
N LYS A 23 -9.63 9.81 -26.24
CA LYS A 23 -9.47 10.15 -27.65
C LYS A 23 -10.82 9.96 -28.35
N ASP A 24 -11.11 10.87 -29.24
CA ASP A 24 -12.26 10.87 -30.14
C ASP A 24 -11.71 11.03 -31.56
N ASP A 25 -12.10 10.10 -32.43
CA ASP A 25 -11.57 9.96 -33.78
C ASP A 25 -12.48 10.63 -34.82
N ASP A 26 -13.77 10.80 -34.53
CA ASP A 26 -14.79 11.39 -35.41
C ASP A 26 -15.19 12.82 -35.03
N GLY A 27 -14.75 13.30 -33.86
CA GLY A 27 -14.71 14.72 -33.52
C GLY A 27 -16.00 15.27 -32.91
N ASP A 28 -16.91 14.42 -32.47
CA ASP A 28 -18.20 14.80 -31.90
C ASP A 28 -18.17 14.98 -30.36
N GLY A 29 -17.04 14.64 -29.72
CA GLY A 29 -16.82 14.75 -28.29
C GLY A 29 -16.20 16.08 -27.83
N GLN A 30 -15.89 17.00 -28.74
CA GLN A 30 -15.14 18.22 -28.44
C GLN A 30 -15.95 19.34 -27.73
N GLY A 31 -17.26 19.16 -27.56
CA GLY A 31 -18.12 20.10 -26.84
C GLY A 31 -17.98 20.03 -25.32
N ILE A 32 -18.34 21.11 -24.62
CA ILE A 32 -18.47 21.10 -23.15
C ILE A 32 -19.49 20.02 -22.76
N ASN A 33 -19.08 19.09 -21.90
CA ASN A 33 -19.90 17.95 -21.46
C ASN A 33 -20.40 17.05 -22.62
N ALA A 34 -19.76 17.10 -23.78
CA ALA A 34 -20.12 16.24 -24.91
C ALA A 34 -19.82 14.75 -24.63
N VAL A 35 -18.92 14.47 -23.68
CA VAL A 35 -18.62 13.13 -23.19
C VAL A 35 -18.70 13.10 -21.66
N THR A 36 -19.40 12.11 -21.12
CA THR A 36 -19.46 11.84 -19.69
C THR A 36 -19.20 10.36 -19.41
N ALA A 37 -18.54 10.06 -18.29
CA ALA A 37 -18.34 8.69 -17.84
C ALA A 37 -18.77 8.48 -16.40
N SER A 38 -19.36 7.33 -16.12
CA SER A 38 -19.60 6.84 -14.77
C SER A 38 -18.57 5.78 -14.38
N GLY A 39 -18.41 5.59 -13.07
CA GLY A 39 -17.50 4.63 -12.49
C GLY A 39 -16.17 5.24 -12.02
N SER A 40 -15.31 4.40 -11.47
CA SER A 40 -14.04 4.82 -10.90
C SER A 40 -12.95 3.77 -11.09
N VAL A 41 -11.70 4.22 -10.98
CA VAL A 41 -10.52 3.35 -10.87
C VAL A 41 -9.89 3.60 -9.51
N SER A 42 -9.51 2.52 -8.84
CA SER A 42 -8.88 2.56 -7.53
C SER A 42 -7.60 1.71 -7.47
N LEU A 43 -6.73 2.11 -6.56
CA LEU A 43 -5.43 1.54 -6.29
C LEU A 43 -5.30 1.30 -4.79
N LYS A 44 -5.08 0.04 -4.42
CA LYS A 44 -4.77 -0.38 -3.06
C LYS A 44 -3.38 -1.01 -3.03
N ILE A 45 -2.57 -0.61 -2.06
CA ILE A 45 -1.24 -1.18 -1.83
C ILE A 45 -1.23 -1.75 -0.43
N GLU A 46 -0.83 -3.00 -0.29
CA GLU A 46 -0.74 -3.73 0.97
C GLU A 46 0.65 -4.33 1.14
N ASP A 47 1.16 -4.34 2.37
CA ASP A 47 2.33 -5.14 2.72
C ASP A 47 1.96 -6.63 2.90
N TYR A 48 2.96 -7.48 3.16
CA TYR A 48 2.71 -8.92 3.33
C TYR A 48 1.82 -9.27 4.52
N GLU A 49 1.63 -8.35 5.48
CA GLU A 49 0.71 -8.52 6.60
C GLU A 49 -0.69 -7.99 6.30
N GLY A 50 -0.92 -7.45 5.10
CA GLY A 50 -2.20 -6.84 4.71
C GLY A 50 -2.39 -5.41 5.21
N ASN A 51 -1.34 -4.76 5.73
CA ASN A 51 -1.46 -3.36 6.14
C ASN A 51 -1.45 -2.45 4.91
N ILE A 52 -2.36 -1.47 4.88
CA ILE A 52 -2.41 -0.50 3.79
C ILE A 52 -1.16 0.39 3.81
N VAL A 53 -0.54 0.53 2.64
CA VAL A 53 0.64 1.36 2.40
C VAL A 53 0.22 2.58 1.58
N ASN A 54 0.64 3.78 1.99
CA ASN A 54 0.33 4.99 1.24
C ASN A 54 1.24 5.15 0.04
N ARG A 55 0.71 5.80 -1.00
CA ARG A 55 1.53 6.21 -2.15
C ARG A 55 2.50 7.30 -1.70
N GLY A 56 3.78 6.96 -1.63
CA GLY A 56 4.84 7.84 -1.14
C GLY A 56 5.56 7.30 0.09
N ASP A 57 5.00 6.29 0.76
CA ASP A 57 5.70 5.61 1.86
C ASP A 57 6.94 4.90 1.32
N ALA A 58 8.03 4.95 2.08
CA ALA A 58 9.25 4.20 1.77
C ALA A 58 8.98 2.69 1.87
N LEU A 59 9.23 1.96 0.78
CA LEU A 59 9.13 0.51 0.76
C LEU A 59 10.36 -0.12 1.41
N THR A 60 10.17 -1.19 2.15
CA THR A 60 11.22 -1.94 2.82
C THR A 60 11.08 -3.43 2.52
N LEU A 61 12.21 -4.13 2.40
CA LEU A 61 12.24 -5.58 2.26
C LEU A 61 11.55 -6.31 3.43
N CYS A 62 11.55 -5.69 4.61
CA CYS A 62 10.93 -6.25 5.81
C CYS A 62 9.41 -6.27 5.80
N ARG A 63 8.79 -5.54 4.87
CA ARG A 63 7.36 -5.50 4.64
C ARG A 63 6.98 -6.05 3.25
N ALA A 64 7.96 -6.51 2.48
CA ALA A 64 7.74 -7.18 1.21
C ALA A 64 7.30 -8.64 1.39
N PRO A 65 6.72 -9.29 0.36
CA PRO A 65 6.25 -8.68 -0.89
C PRO A 65 5.05 -7.76 -0.64
N TYR A 66 4.93 -6.72 -1.46
CA TYR A 66 3.76 -5.85 -1.46
C TYR A 66 2.77 -6.31 -2.52
N LYS A 67 1.49 -6.30 -2.18
CA LYS A 67 0.39 -6.55 -3.11
C LYS A 67 -0.20 -5.22 -3.55
N ILE A 68 -0.30 -5.03 -4.86
CA ILE A 68 -0.98 -3.91 -5.49
C ILE A 68 -2.25 -4.44 -6.15
N THR A 69 -3.40 -3.94 -5.71
CA THR A 69 -4.68 -4.22 -6.36
C THR A 69 -5.12 -2.98 -7.14
N LEU A 70 -5.26 -3.15 -8.45
CA LEU A 70 -5.93 -2.19 -9.32
C LEU A 70 -7.33 -2.69 -9.59
N SER A 71 -8.34 -1.85 -9.33
CA SER A 71 -9.72 -2.20 -9.61
C SER A 71 -10.48 -1.07 -10.28
N SER A 72 -11.46 -1.44 -11.10
CA SER A 72 -12.43 -0.53 -11.68
C SER A 72 -13.84 -0.98 -11.35
N THR A 73 -14.76 -0.02 -11.24
CA THR A 73 -16.18 -0.33 -11.16
C THR A 73 -16.77 -0.54 -12.55
N ASN A 74 -17.97 -1.11 -12.62
CA ASN A 74 -18.80 -0.98 -13.82
C ASN A 74 -19.03 0.51 -14.11
N GLY A 75 -19.30 0.81 -15.37
CA GLY A 75 -19.56 2.17 -15.77
C GLY A 75 -20.22 2.28 -17.13
N THR A 76 -20.40 3.52 -17.53
CA THR A 76 -21.07 3.91 -18.75
C THR A 76 -20.34 5.09 -19.34
N LEU A 77 -20.08 5.03 -20.64
CA LEU A 77 -19.65 6.17 -21.42
C LEU A 77 -20.87 6.69 -22.19
N VAL A 78 -21.11 7.99 -22.11
CA VAL A 78 -22.21 8.66 -22.83
C VAL A 78 -21.61 9.81 -23.63
N THR A 79 -21.96 9.85 -24.90
CA THR A 79 -21.63 10.91 -25.85
C THR A 79 -22.91 11.64 -26.23
N GLN A 80 -22.80 12.86 -26.75
CA GLN A 80 -23.97 13.64 -27.17
C GLN A 80 -24.51 13.22 -28.55
N TYR A 81 -23.62 12.83 -29.47
CA TYR A 81 -23.96 12.65 -30.89
C TYR A 81 -23.66 11.24 -31.43
N GLY A 82 -22.94 10.40 -30.70
CA GLY A 82 -22.61 9.04 -31.12
C GLY A 82 -23.85 8.19 -31.38
N VAL A 83 -23.73 7.21 -32.28
CA VAL A 83 -24.78 6.21 -32.53
C VAL A 83 -24.14 4.81 -32.47
N PRO A 84 -24.38 4.03 -31.39
CA PRO A 84 -25.14 4.39 -30.19
C PRO A 84 -24.46 5.49 -29.36
N ASP A 85 -25.25 6.30 -28.66
CA ASP A 85 -24.78 7.43 -27.82
C ASP A 85 -24.22 6.95 -26.47
N ARG A 86 -24.51 5.70 -26.11
CA ARG A 86 -24.17 5.09 -24.83
C ARG A 86 -23.53 3.74 -25.01
N ASN A 87 -22.47 3.50 -24.24
CA ASN A 87 -21.89 2.17 -24.08
C ASN A 87 -21.63 1.87 -22.61
N THR A 88 -21.79 0.60 -22.21
CA THR A 88 -21.52 0.14 -20.84
C THR A 88 -20.31 -0.78 -20.81
N PHE A 89 -19.59 -0.75 -19.70
CA PHE A 89 -18.44 -1.63 -19.49
C PHE A 89 -18.48 -2.22 -18.08
N ASN A 90 -17.92 -3.41 -17.96
CA ASN A 90 -17.77 -4.10 -16.70
C ASN A 90 -16.48 -3.65 -16.01
N GLY A 91 -16.56 -3.54 -14.69
CA GLY A 91 -15.41 -3.37 -13.84
C GLY A 91 -14.59 -4.65 -13.76
N GLY A 92 -13.37 -4.52 -13.26
CA GLY A 92 -12.46 -5.64 -13.06
C GLY A 92 -11.48 -5.35 -11.94
N SER A 93 -10.73 -6.39 -11.54
CA SER A 93 -9.67 -6.26 -10.56
C SER A 93 -8.49 -7.12 -10.97
N VAL A 94 -7.28 -6.62 -10.76
CA VAL A 94 -6.04 -7.34 -10.98
C VAL A 94 -5.07 -7.09 -9.82
N ASP A 95 -4.37 -8.14 -9.43
CA ASP A 95 -3.35 -8.10 -8.39
C ASP A 95 -1.96 -8.21 -8.99
N TYR A 96 -1.05 -7.35 -8.55
CA TYR A 96 0.38 -7.41 -8.83
C TYR A 96 1.14 -7.57 -7.52
N TYR A 97 2.22 -8.35 -7.55
CA TYR A 97 3.10 -8.50 -6.40
C TYR A 97 4.46 -7.90 -6.74
N ILE A 98 4.92 -6.98 -5.90
CA ILE A 98 6.21 -6.33 -6.07
C ILE A 98 7.12 -6.67 -4.88
N THR A 99 8.38 -6.92 -5.20
CA THR A 99 9.45 -7.08 -4.21
C THR A 99 10.67 -6.31 -4.67
N LEU A 100 11.45 -5.79 -3.72
CA LEU A 100 12.64 -5.02 -4.01
C LEU A 100 13.78 -5.98 -4.40
N PRO A 101 14.50 -5.75 -5.51
CA PRO A 101 15.69 -6.52 -5.84
C PRO A 101 16.83 -6.06 -4.95
N SER A 102 17.04 -6.72 -3.81
CA SER A 102 18.06 -6.30 -2.85
C SER A 102 18.63 -7.47 -2.05
N LYS A 103 19.77 -7.20 -1.40
CA LYS A 103 20.51 -8.11 -0.53
C LYS A 103 19.65 -8.46 0.71
N PRO A 104 19.94 -9.59 1.39
CA PRO A 104 19.27 -9.93 2.64
C PRO A 104 19.37 -8.77 3.64
N VAL A 105 18.25 -8.44 4.27
CA VAL A 105 18.18 -7.49 5.38
C VAL A 105 17.72 -8.21 6.64
N ILE A 106 18.17 -7.71 7.79
CA ILE A 106 17.69 -8.18 9.09
C ILE A 106 16.51 -7.29 9.49
N CYS A 107 15.34 -7.89 9.68
CA CYS A 107 14.11 -7.18 10.02
C CYS A 107 13.77 -7.25 11.50
N SER A 108 14.11 -8.39 12.11
CA SER A 108 13.95 -8.60 13.54
C SER A 108 14.87 -9.73 14.01
N ALA A 109 15.10 -9.76 15.33
CA ALA A 109 15.77 -10.85 16.02
C ALA A 109 14.86 -11.36 17.14
N ARG A 110 14.51 -12.65 17.09
CA ARG A 110 13.65 -13.28 18.09
C ARG A 110 14.46 -14.23 18.97
N PRO A 111 14.70 -13.89 20.26
CA PRO A 111 15.35 -14.81 21.18
C PRO A 111 14.42 -15.99 21.55
N ASN A 112 14.98 -17.00 22.21
CA ASN A 112 14.17 -18.07 22.78
C ASN A 112 13.27 -17.52 23.89
N LEU A 113 11.95 -17.54 23.63
CA LEU A 113 10.95 -17.00 24.53
C LEU A 113 10.77 -17.84 25.81
N LEU A 114 11.24 -19.10 25.80
CA LEU A 114 11.21 -20.01 26.95
C LEU A 114 12.08 -19.49 28.10
N LEU A 115 13.26 -18.96 27.75
CA LEU A 115 14.25 -18.42 28.70
C LEU A 115 14.08 -16.90 28.92
N GLY A 116 13.28 -16.23 28.09
CA GLY A 116 13.00 -14.79 28.15
C GLY A 116 11.73 -14.41 28.94
N GLY A 117 11.21 -15.30 29.78
CA GLY A 117 10.11 -15.02 30.71
C GLY A 117 8.68 -15.12 30.16
N LEU A 118 8.46 -15.41 28.87
CA LEU A 118 7.09 -15.47 28.32
C LEU A 118 6.31 -16.75 28.68
N ASN A 119 6.94 -17.68 29.39
CA ASN A 119 6.22 -18.80 30.00
C ASN A 119 5.48 -18.30 31.26
N LYS A 120 4.15 -18.25 31.17
CA LYS A 120 3.25 -18.02 32.32
C LYS A 120 3.44 -19.01 33.49
N GLY A 121 4.26 -20.04 33.33
CA GLY A 121 4.58 -21.03 34.37
C GLY A 121 5.86 -20.80 35.17
N LEU A 122 6.68 -19.78 34.87
CA LEU A 122 7.97 -19.57 35.53
C LEU A 122 8.10 -18.24 36.32
N GLY A 123 7.01 -17.49 36.50
CA GLY A 123 7.01 -16.32 37.41
C GLY A 123 7.80 -15.09 36.92
N TYR A 124 8.29 -15.08 35.69
CA TYR A 124 8.95 -13.90 35.09
C TYR A 124 7.96 -13.15 34.20
N GLU A 125 7.00 -12.49 34.84
CA GLU A 125 6.28 -11.42 34.16
C GLU A 125 7.30 -10.32 33.78
N TYR A 126 7.06 -9.62 32.67
CA TYR A 126 7.81 -8.48 32.17
C TYR A 126 9.01 -8.72 31.26
N ILE A 127 8.73 -8.81 29.96
CA ILE A 127 9.55 -8.04 29.02
C ILE A 127 9.08 -6.59 29.15
N VAL A 128 9.69 -5.80 30.06
CA VAL A 128 9.61 -4.32 30.04
C VAL A 128 10.53 -3.82 28.93
N THR A 129 10.23 -4.16 27.68
CA THR A 129 10.84 -3.44 26.56
C THR A 129 9.80 -2.46 26.09
N PRO A 130 10.16 -1.19 25.84
CA PRO A 130 9.22 -0.23 25.34
C PRO A 130 8.55 -0.78 24.08
N VAL A 131 7.23 -0.62 24.05
CA VAL A 131 6.31 -1.26 23.10
C VAL A 131 6.63 -0.98 21.63
N ASN A 132 7.48 0.01 21.34
CA ASN A 132 7.84 0.42 19.99
C ASN A 132 8.99 -0.39 19.36
N ILE A 133 9.75 -1.17 20.14
CA ILE A 133 10.88 -1.97 19.59
C ILE A 133 10.68 -3.48 19.69
N TRP A 134 9.55 -3.95 20.23
CA TRP A 134 9.26 -5.36 20.42
C TRP A 134 7.94 -5.77 19.77
N SER A 135 7.95 -6.92 19.11
CA SER A 135 6.77 -7.59 18.57
C SER A 135 6.71 -9.01 19.12
N GLN A 136 5.57 -9.41 19.66
CA GLN A 136 5.39 -10.78 20.16
C GLN A 136 5.60 -11.85 19.08
N LYS A 137 5.26 -11.52 17.83
CA LYS A 137 5.43 -12.41 16.68
C LYS A 137 6.87 -12.40 16.16
N ARG A 138 7.51 -11.23 16.09
CA ARG A 138 8.78 -11.03 15.37
C ARG A 138 10.01 -10.90 16.27
N GLY A 139 9.85 -10.67 17.57
CA GLY A 139 10.93 -10.34 18.49
C GLY A 139 11.30 -8.85 18.46
N PHE A 140 12.58 -8.55 18.68
CA PHE A 140 13.11 -7.18 18.61
C PHE A 140 13.11 -6.67 17.18
N LEU A 141 12.49 -5.52 16.96
CA LEU A 141 12.43 -4.84 15.67
C LEU A 141 13.71 -4.01 15.45
N VAL A 142 14.32 -4.13 14.27
CA VAL A 142 15.51 -3.34 13.93
C VAL A 142 15.15 -1.85 13.85
N GLN A 143 15.82 -1.05 14.67
CA GLN A 143 15.75 0.42 14.67
C GLN A 143 16.80 1.04 13.73
N SER A 144 18.02 0.49 13.71
CA SER A 144 19.08 0.97 12.83
C SER A 144 20.11 -0.11 12.51
N THR A 145 20.53 -0.19 11.26
CA THR A 145 21.68 -1.00 10.81
C THR A 145 22.95 -0.16 10.60
N ASN A 146 22.94 1.12 11.02
CA ASN A 146 24.14 1.95 11.01
C ASN A 146 24.96 1.71 12.30
N PRO A 147 26.27 1.37 12.20
CA PRO A 147 27.11 1.11 13.37
C PRO A 147 27.08 2.21 14.45
N SER A 148 27.01 3.49 14.06
CA SER A 148 26.95 4.61 15.03
C SER A 148 25.67 4.64 15.86
N SER A 149 24.63 3.95 15.41
CA SER A 149 23.28 3.98 15.98
C SER A 149 22.82 2.59 16.43
N TYR A 150 23.71 1.59 16.47
CA TYR A 150 23.35 0.25 16.92
C TYR A 150 22.77 0.21 18.33
N GLY A 151 23.20 1.12 19.20
CA GLY A 151 22.63 1.28 20.54
C GLY A 151 21.11 1.54 20.54
N GLN A 152 20.52 2.05 19.45
CA GLN A 152 19.07 2.25 19.36
C GLN A 152 18.29 0.93 19.29
N ASN A 153 18.93 -0.16 18.86
CA ASN A 153 18.29 -1.49 18.83
C ASN A 153 18.13 -2.11 20.23
N PHE A 154 18.75 -1.52 21.25
CA PHE A 154 18.75 -2.01 22.62
C PHE A 154 18.28 -0.90 23.55
N CYS A 155 17.27 -1.17 24.37
CA CYS A 155 16.86 -0.19 25.37
C CYS A 155 17.90 -0.06 26.47
N ASN A 156 18.52 1.11 26.57
CA ASN A 156 19.36 1.46 27.71
C ASN A 156 18.46 1.78 28.91
N TYR A 157 18.18 0.77 29.73
CA TYR A 157 17.78 1.08 31.11
C TYR A 157 19.04 1.49 31.89
N PRO A 158 19.01 2.60 32.64
CA PRO A 158 20.07 2.85 33.61
C PRO A 158 20.02 1.73 34.65
N LEU A 159 21.15 1.01 34.79
CA LEU A 159 21.38 0.10 35.90
C LEU A 159 21.24 0.92 37.19
N LYS A 160 20.27 0.59 38.03
CA LYS A 160 20.23 1.05 39.42
C LYS A 160 21.22 0.24 40.25
#